data_AF-A0A9E2Y5Y7-F1
#
_entry.id   AF-A0A9E2Y5Y7-F1
#
_cell.length_a   1.000
_cell.length_b   1.000
_cell.length_c   1.000
_cell.angle_alpha   90.00
_cell.angle_beta   90.00
_cell.angle_gamma   90.00
#
_symmetry.space_group_name_H-M   'P 1'
#
loop_
_entity.id
_entity.type
_entity.pdbx_description
1 polymer ?
#
loop_
_entity_poly.entity_id
_entity_poly.type
_entity_poly.pdbx_seq_one_letter_code
_entity_poly.pdbx_strand_id
1 'polypeptide(L)'
;MIVIFAVLLALAQPATHLSIQPWTGSDFQTTSSGAAKYRLEVNGKPDTSVSLRAFGVAPGWLAAFCTPRLCSPQHIEMHLPHSGQAVVQFELIRESDSAPKESGATISGNDGASVSVPAAYRQ
;
A
#
# COMPACT_ATOMS: atom_id res chain seq x y z
N MET A 1 34.74 -7.53 41.12
CA MET A 1 33.43 -6.93 40.85
C MET A 1 33.29 -6.81 39.34
N ILE A 2 32.60 -7.74 38.69
CA ILE A 2 32.49 -7.82 37.23
C ILE A 2 31.14 -7.22 36.84
N VAL A 3 31.16 -6.12 36.07
CA VAL A 3 29.96 -5.48 35.54
C VAL A 3 29.68 -6.10 34.17
N ILE A 4 28.64 -6.92 34.08
CA ILE A 4 28.17 -7.49 32.83
C ILE A 4 27.34 -6.42 32.10
N PHE A 5 27.89 -5.84 31.03
CA PHE A 5 27.13 -5.04 30.08
C PHE A 5 26.26 -5.99 29.24
N ALA A 6 24.97 -6.07 29.57
CA ALA A 6 23.99 -6.74 28.73
C ALA A 6 23.75 -5.90 27.47
N VAL A 7 24.37 -6.30 26.36
CA VAL A 7 24.08 -5.76 25.03
C VAL A 7 22.72 -6.32 24.60
N LEU A 8 21.66 -5.52 24.75
CA LEU A 8 20.35 -5.77 24.15
C LEU A 8 20.49 -5.65 22.63
N LEU A 9 20.73 -6.77 21.94
CA LEU A 9 20.49 -6.87 20.50
C LEU A 9 18.99 -6.73 20.25
N ALA A 10 18.54 -5.52 19.96
CA ALA A 10 17.24 -5.32 19.32
C ALA A 10 17.29 -6.04 17.97
N LEU A 11 16.60 -7.17 17.86
CA LEU A 11 16.36 -7.83 16.59
C LEU A 11 15.56 -6.87 15.73
N ALA A 12 16.22 -6.11 14.85
CA ALA A 12 15.57 -5.39 13.79
C ALA A 12 14.84 -6.44 12.94
N GLN A 13 13.51 -6.52 13.12
CA GLN A 13 12.69 -7.38 12.27
C GLN A 13 12.80 -6.84 10.84
N PRO A 14 12.96 -7.71 9.83
CA PRO A 14 12.98 -7.24 8.45
C PRO A 14 11.64 -6.53 8.19
N ALA A 15 11.74 -5.24 7.88
CA ALA A 15 10.57 -4.43 7.55
C ALA A 15 9.90 -5.02 6.31
N THR A 16 8.58 -4.85 6.24
CA THR A 16 7.79 -5.16 5.06
C THR A 16 8.41 -4.48 3.85
N HIS A 17 8.54 -5.21 2.76
CA HIS A 17 8.96 -4.68 1.48
C HIS A 17 7.73 -4.44 0.61
N LEU A 18 7.58 -3.20 0.16
CA LEU A 18 6.49 -2.76 -0.70
C LEU A 18 7.03 -2.45 -2.09
N SER A 19 6.43 -3.02 -3.12
CA SER A 19 6.69 -2.65 -4.51
C SER A 19 5.39 -2.29 -5.21
N ILE A 20 5.47 -1.33 -6.14
CA ILE A 20 4.31 -0.88 -6.89
C ILE A 20 4.61 -0.83 -8.38
N GLN A 21 3.64 -1.29 -9.17
CA GLN A 21 3.72 -1.30 -10.64
C GLN A 21 2.34 -0.96 -11.22
N PRO A 22 2.26 -0.43 -12.46
CA PRO A 22 0.98 -0.28 -13.15
C PRO A 22 0.24 -1.62 -13.22
N TRP A 23 -1.07 -1.60 -13.03
CA TRP A 23 -1.88 -2.82 -13.11
C TRP A 23 -2.07 -3.24 -14.58
N THR A 24 -1.70 -4.49 -14.89
CA THR A 24 -1.79 -5.04 -16.26
C THR A 24 -2.75 -6.24 -16.38
N GLY A 25 -3.40 -6.67 -15.28
CA GLY A 25 -4.25 -7.87 -15.25
C GLY A 25 -5.77 -7.61 -15.38
N SER A 26 -6.54 -8.68 -15.61
CA SER A 26 -8.02 -8.66 -15.62
C SER A 26 -8.67 -9.00 -14.27
N ASP A 27 -7.85 -9.36 -13.27
CA ASP A 27 -8.26 -10.35 -12.26
C ASP A 27 -8.95 -9.80 -11.01
N PHE A 28 -9.23 -8.49 -10.97
CA PHE A 28 -10.00 -7.90 -9.89
C PHE A 28 -11.27 -7.24 -10.43
N GLN A 29 -12.40 -7.63 -9.85
CA GLN A 29 -13.73 -7.15 -10.19
C GLN A 29 -13.82 -5.63 -10.04
N THR A 30 -14.06 -4.98 -11.18
CA THR A 30 -14.83 -3.74 -11.34
C THR A 30 -14.61 -2.67 -10.28
N THR A 31 -13.64 -1.82 -10.54
CA THR A 31 -13.59 -0.47 -9.98
C THR A 31 -13.43 0.53 -11.11
N SER A 32 -14.00 1.72 -10.88
CA SER A 32 -14.41 2.72 -11.86
C SER A 32 -13.49 2.84 -13.10
N SER A 33 -14.09 3.00 -14.28
CA SER A 33 -13.36 3.27 -15.54
C SER A 33 -12.46 4.51 -15.47
N GLY A 34 -12.69 5.39 -14.48
CA GLY A 34 -11.90 6.59 -14.19
C GLY A 34 -10.70 6.40 -13.26
N ALA A 35 -10.49 5.23 -12.64
CA ALA A 35 -9.40 5.02 -11.68
C ALA A 35 -8.06 4.67 -12.35
N ALA A 36 -6.95 5.28 -11.91
CA ALA A 36 -5.62 4.75 -12.21
C ALA A 36 -5.31 3.58 -11.27
N LYS A 37 -4.89 2.45 -11.84
CA LYS A 37 -4.79 1.17 -11.13
C LYS A 37 -3.34 0.72 -11.05
N TYR A 38 -2.97 0.22 -9.88
CA TYR A 38 -1.62 -0.24 -9.57
C TYR A 38 -1.69 -1.60 -8.89
N ARG A 39 -0.68 -2.42 -9.15
CA ARG A 39 -0.37 -3.64 -8.43
C ARG A 39 0.57 -3.29 -7.28
N LEU A 40 0.08 -3.43 -6.05
CA LEU A 40 0.89 -3.32 -4.85
C LEU A 40 1.27 -4.73 -4.38
N GLU A 41 2.55 -5.05 -4.42
CA GLU A 41 3.06 -6.31 -3.86
C GLU A 41 3.61 -6.04 -2.46
N VAL A 42 3.13 -6.84 -1.51
CA VAL A 42 3.46 -6.75 -0.09
C VAL A 42 4.21 -8.02 0.28
N ASN A 43 5.46 -7.87 0.67
CA ASN A 43 6.32 -8.97 1.09
C ASN A 43 6.75 -8.71 2.53
N GLY A 44 6.45 -9.62 3.43
CA GLY A 44 6.77 -9.45 4.85
C GLY A 44 6.95 -10.79 5.54
N LYS A 45 6.93 -10.76 6.88
CA LYS A 45 7.01 -11.98 7.67
C LYS A 45 5.73 -12.82 7.47
N PRO A 46 5.86 -14.13 7.21
CA PRO A 46 4.70 -15.04 7.16
C PRO A 46 3.81 -14.95 8.39
N ASP A 47 2.50 -15.11 8.19
CA ASP A 47 1.49 -15.18 9.24
C ASP A 47 1.51 -13.95 10.17
N THR A 48 1.80 -12.76 9.62
CA THR A 48 1.76 -11.48 10.35
C THR A 48 0.74 -10.51 9.78
N SER A 49 0.22 -9.64 10.64
CA SER A 49 -0.66 -8.55 10.23
C SER A 49 0.15 -7.34 9.77
N VAL A 50 -0.22 -6.80 8.61
CA VAL A 50 0.34 -5.59 8.02
C VAL A 50 -0.78 -4.55 7.92
N SER A 51 -0.49 -3.34 8.38
CA SER A 51 -1.38 -2.19 8.23
C SER A 51 -0.74 -1.18 7.29
N LEU A 52 -1.43 -0.88 6.19
CA LEU A 52 -0.97 0.07 5.18
C LEU A 52 -1.85 1.31 5.16
N ARG A 53 -1.26 2.48 4.97
CA ARG A 53 -1.95 3.76 4.83
C ARG A 53 -1.42 4.51 3.61
N ALA A 54 -2.32 5.09 2.83
CA ALA A 54 -2.00 6.02 1.76
C ALA A 54 -2.14 7.47 2.22
N PHE A 55 -1.23 8.33 1.79
CA PHE A 55 -1.23 9.77 2.06
C PHE A 55 -0.59 10.54 0.88
N GLY A 56 -0.57 11.87 0.95
CA GLY A 56 -0.05 12.72 -0.14
C GLY A 56 -0.94 12.76 -1.39
N VAL A 57 -2.20 12.35 -1.24
CA VAL A 57 -3.21 12.38 -2.29
C VAL A 57 -3.73 13.81 -2.45
N ALA A 58 -3.84 14.29 -3.68
CA ALA A 58 -4.34 15.64 -3.96
C ALA A 58 -5.81 15.79 -3.54
N PRO A 59 -6.27 17.00 -3.16
CA PRO A 59 -7.68 17.25 -2.87
C PRO A 59 -8.59 16.87 -4.05
N GLY A 60 -9.72 16.21 -3.77
CA GLY A 60 -10.63 15.71 -4.80
C GLY A 60 -10.16 14.41 -5.47
N TRP A 61 -9.11 13.78 -4.93
CA TRP A 61 -8.72 12.41 -5.26
C TRP A 61 -8.87 11.48 -4.06
N LEU A 62 -9.21 10.23 -4.35
CA LEU A 62 -9.34 9.15 -3.37
C LEU A 62 -8.31 8.06 -3.66
N ALA A 63 -7.57 7.67 -2.63
CA ALA A 63 -6.77 6.44 -2.65
C ALA A 63 -7.60 5.28 -2.08
N ALA A 64 -7.59 4.14 -2.76
CA ALA A 64 -8.29 2.94 -2.29
C ALA A 64 -7.41 1.68 -2.40
N PHE A 65 -7.48 0.83 -1.39
CA PHE A 65 -6.87 -0.50 -1.36
C PHE A 65 -7.95 -1.55 -1.60
N CYS A 66 -7.85 -2.26 -2.70
CA CYS A 66 -8.83 -3.24 -3.16
C CYS A 66 -8.28 -4.67 -3.06
N THR A 67 -9.10 -5.53 -2.46
CA THR A 67 -8.95 -6.98 -2.39
C THR A 67 -10.06 -7.63 -3.22
N PRO A 68 -10.05 -8.96 -3.45
CA PRO A 68 -11.19 -9.64 -4.08
C PRO A 68 -12.55 -9.41 -3.40
N ARG A 69 -12.57 -9.02 -2.12
CA ARG A 69 -13.79 -8.93 -1.32
C ARG A 69 -14.27 -7.50 -1.08
N LEU A 70 -13.34 -6.55 -0.94
CA LEU A 70 -13.67 -5.17 -0.59
C LEU A 70 -12.57 -4.20 -1.02
N CYS A 71 -12.99 -2.96 -1.26
CA CYS A 71 -12.11 -1.80 -1.39
C CYS A 71 -12.22 -0.92 -0.13
N SER A 72 -11.08 -0.60 0.46
CA SER A 72 -10.98 0.22 1.67
C SER A 72 -10.31 1.56 1.34
N PRO A 73 -10.97 2.70 1.62
CA PRO A 73 -10.39 4.02 1.40
C PRO A 73 -9.18 4.29 2.31
N GLN A 74 -8.07 4.74 1.70
CA GLN A 74 -6.86 5.26 2.33
C GLN A 74 -6.11 4.35 3.33
N HIS A 75 -6.69 3.25 3.77
CA HIS A 75 -6.12 2.34 4.75
C HIS A 75 -6.58 0.91 4.50
N ILE A 76 -5.71 -0.05 4.77
CA ILE A 76 -6.06 -1.47 4.82
C ILE A 76 -5.28 -2.17 5.92
N GLU A 77 -5.92 -3.12 6.59
CA GLU A 77 -5.27 -4.10 7.43
C GLU A 77 -5.46 -5.48 6.81
N MET A 78 -4.37 -6.24 6.73
CA MET A 78 -4.38 -7.56 6.11
C MET A 78 -3.42 -8.50 6.82
N HIS A 79 -3.80 -9.79 6.84
CA HIS A 79 -2.92 -10.84 7.31
C HIS A 79 -2.14 -11.39 6.13
N LEU A 80 -0.81 -11.44 6.23
CA LEU A 80 0.02 -12.09 5.23
C LEU A 80 -0.15 -13.60 5.34
N PRO A 81 -0.32 -14.31 4.21
CA PRO A 81 -0.37 -15.77 4.21
C PRO A 81 0.99 -16.36 4.61
N HIS A 82 1.03 -17.68 4.77
CA HIS A 82 2.26 -18.41 5.11
C HIS A 82 3.41 -18.23 4.11
N SER A 83 3.13 -17.83 2.87
CA SER A 83 4.17 -17.45 1.90
C SER A 83 4.86 -16.13 2.23
N GLY A 84 4.28 -15.31 3.12
CA GLY A 84 4.73 -13.95 3.42
C GLY A 84 4.43 -12.93 2.33
N GLN A 85 3.67 -13.31 1.29
CA GLN A 85 3.46 -12.50 0.10
C GLN A 85 1.98 -12.29 -0.18
N ALA A 86 1.61 -11.06 -0.51
CA ALA A 86 0.26 -10.73 -0.92
C ALA A 86 0.26 -9.64 -1.99
N VAL A 87 -0.79 -9.63 -2.80
CA VAL A 87 -1.00 -8.62 -3.84
C VAL A 87 -2.31 -7.90 -3.55
N VAL A 88 -2.24 -6.57 -3.53
CA VAL A 88 -3.37 -5.68 -3.33
C VAL A 88 -3.49 -4.79 -4.56
N GLN A 89 -4.70 -4.57 -5.05
CA GLN A 89 -4.92 -3.55 -6.07
C GLN A 89 -4.98 -2.19 -5.38
N PHE A 90 -4.16 -1.24 -5.83
CA PHE A 90 -4.20 0.12 -5.35
C PHE A 90 -4.77 1.04 -6.43
N GLU A 91 -5.64 1.96 -6.03
CA GLU A 91 -6.32 2.87 -6.95
C GLU A 91 -6.20 4.31 -6.54
N LEU A 92 -6.02 5.16 -7.55
CA LEU A 92 -6.20 6.60 -7.46
C LEU A 92 -7.41 7.00 -8.31
N ILE A 93 -8.43 7.52 -7.64
CA ILE A 93 -9.73 7.86 -8.21
C ILE A 93 -9.90 9.37 -8.15
N ARG A 94 -10.12 10.02 -9.30
CA ARG A 94 -10.48 11.44 -9.35
C ARG A 94 -11.98 11.57 -9.12
N GLU A 95 -12.36 12.19 -8.01
CA GLU A 95 -13.76 12.23 -7.55
C GLU A 95 -14.58 13.36 -8.19
N SER A 96 -13.92 14.37 -8.78
CA SER A 96 -14.61 15.46 -9.46
C SER A 96 -13.79 16.06 -10.59
N ASP A 97 -14.49 16.70 -11.53
CA ASP A 97 -13.87 17.46 -12.62
C ASP A 97 -13.16 18.74 -12.17
N SER A 98 -13.40 19.18 -10.95
CA SER A 98 -12.71 20.31 -10.33
C SER A 98 -11.36 19.95 -9.69
N ALA A 99 -11.10 18.65 -9.47
CA ALA A 99 -9.85 18.19 -8.88
C ALA A 99 -8.66 18.40 -9.85
N PRO A 100 -7.42 18.50 -9.35
CA PRO A 100 -6.23 18.51 -10.21
C PRO A 100 -6.23 17.34 -11.20
N LYS A 101 -5.63 17.54 -12.38
CA LYS A 101 -5.52 16.50 -13.42
C LYS A 101 -4.58 15.36 -13.03
N GLU A 102 -3.71 15.61 -12.05
CA GLU A 102 -2.71 14.68 -11.57
C GLU A 102 -2.79 14.52 -10.06
N SER A 103 -2.61 13.29 -9.59
CA SER A 103 -2.32 13.00 -8.18
C SER A 103 -1.40 11.80 -8.09
N GLY A 104 -0.44 11.85 -7.17
CA GLY A 104 0.27 10.67 -6.68
C GLY A 104 -0.27 10.22 -5.32
N ALA A 105 0.45 9.30 -4.70
CA ALA A 105 0.30 8.95 -3.30
C ALA A 105 1.62 8.37 -2.77
N THR A 106 1.75 8.31 -1.45
CA THR A 106 2.74 7.48 -0.76
C THR A 106 1.99 6.47 0.09
N ILE A 107 2.41 5.21 0.02
CA ILE A 107 1.87 4.12 0.84
C ILE A 107 2.92 3.79 1.90
N SER A 108 2.53 3.82 3.18
CA SER A 108 3.39 3.44 4.30
C SER A 108 2.80 2.27 5.09
N GLY A 109 3.67 1.38 5.55
CA GLY A 109 3.38 0.35 6.54
C GLY A 109 3.60 0.84 7.98
N ASN A 110 2.99 0.14 8.93
CA ASN A 110 3.15 0.36 10.38
C ASN A 110 4.56 0.06 10.91
N ASP A 111 5.40 -0.58 10.11
CA ASP A 111 6.80 -0.92 10.40
C ASP A 111 7.81 0.00 9.70
N GLY A 112 7.34 1.10 9.10
CA GLY A 112 8.18 2.08 8.42
C GLY A 112 8.46 1.77 6.95
N ALA A 113 7.97 0.64 6.42
CA ALA A 113 7.97 0.38 4.99
C ALA A 113 7.27 1.51 4.23
N SER A 114 7.79 1.91 3.06
CA SER A 114 7.15 2.95 2.26
C SER A 114 7.42 2.77 0.77
N VAL A 115 6.43 3.10 -0.06
CA VAL A 115 6.56 3.13 -1.52
C VAL A 115 5.80 4.33 -2.10
N SER A 116 6.39 5.01 -3.08
CA SER A 116 5.75 6.10 -3.80
C SER A 116 4.97 5.58 -4.98
N VAL A 117 3.71 6.02 -5.10
CA VAL A 117 2.83 5.73 -6.23
C VAL A 117 3.04 6.81 -7.29
N PRO A 118 3.38 6.45 -8.54
CA PRO A 118 3.52 7.41 -9.63
C PRO A 118 2.25 8.23 -9.82
N ALA A 119 2.40 9.50 -10.21
CA ALA A 119 1.26 10.35 -10.49
C ALA A 119 0.38 9.75 -11.60
N ALA A 120 -0.92 9.67 -11.32
CA ALA A 120 -1.94 9.33 -12.28
C ALA A 120 -2.36 10.58 -13.04
N TYR A 121 -2.18 10.62 -14.37
CA TYR A 121 -2.71 11.69 -15.21
C TYR A 121 -4.10 11.31 -15.75
N ARG A 122 -5.08 12.20 -15.61
CA ARG A 122 -6.42 12.08 -16.20
C ARG A 122 -6.79 13.37 -16.93
N GLN A 123 -7.26 13.22 -18.18
CA GLN A 123 -7.60 14.35 -19.07
C GLN A 123 -8.87 15.06 -18.65
#